data_AF-A0A5J5CAD6-F1
#
_entry.id   AF-A0A5J5CAD6-F1
#
_cell.length_a   1.000
_cell.length_b   1.000
_cell.length_c   1.000
_cell.angle_alpha   90.00
_cell.angle_beta   90.00
_cell.angle_gamma   90.00
#
_symmetry.space_group_name_H-M   'P 1'
#
loop_
_entity.id
_entity.type
_entity.pdbx_description
1 polymer ?
#
loop_
_entity_poly.entity_id
_entity_poly.type
_entity_poly.pdbx_seq_one_letter_code
_entity_poly.pdbx_strand_id
1 'polypeptide(L)'
;PDPSPSKTDPDVCEDSREDQLSPDGPERLKQQQLVCGEALHTDEMSPFTAELLTESGETSYRFRCPGPGVFRCALTGLVFVMTQEAELRYNTVQWDENLLQSAGRMAAGPLFDIKCSEDGAVCQLHLPHCDTKEALLVDGLLSVVHISDDGMSILEPLKITDTHVVLKVPHLSALGLVWDFVRRFVNLSLPIEAQVLLFLRSSYTAGQRAIRRRRAHPHPFLL
;
A
#
# COMPACT_ATOMS: atom_id res chain seq x y z
N PRO A 1 -51.10 10.51 -68.93
CA PRO A 1 -50.80 11.80 -68.25
C PRO A 1 -51.06 11.67 -66.74
N ASP A 2 -49.99 11.27 -66.01
CA ASP A 2 -49.59 11.58 -64.62
C ASP A 2 -50.56 11.43 -63.42
N PRO A 3 -50.03 11.23 -62.19
CA PRO A 3 -49.43 9.98 -61.68
C PRO A 3 -50.12 9.57 -60.35
N SER A 4 -49.86 8.38 -59.80
CA SER A 4 -50.36 8.07 -58.44
C SER A 4 -49.36 7.22 -57.64
N PRO A 5 -49.02 7.62 -56.40
CA PRO A 5 -47.91 7.05 -55.64
C PRO A 5 -48.37 5.89 -54.76
N SER A 6 -47.45 4.94 -54.59
CA SER A 6 -47.47 3.92 -53.55
C SER A 6 -47.15 4.53 -52.18
N LYS A 7 -48.00 4.33 -51.19
CA LYS A 7 -47.66 4.39 -49.76
C LYS A 7 -48.57 3.49 -48.94
N THR A 8 -47.98 2.49 -48.27
CA THR A 8 -48.53 1.89 -47.06
C THR A 8 -47.35 1.70 -46.10
N ASP A 9 -47.30 2.53 -45.06
CA ASP A 9 -46.43 2.38 -43.90
C ASP A 9 -46.97 1.26 -42.99
N PRO A 10 -46.09 0.45 -42.40
CA PRO A 10 -46.21 0.07 -41.01
C PRO A 10 -45.00 0.62 -40.26
N ASP A 11 -45.24 1.64 -39.44
CA ASP A 11 -44.24 2.20 -38.53
C ASP A 11 -43.87 1.13 -37.48
N VAL A 12 -42.58 0.82 -37.45
CA VAL A 12 -41.95 -0.21 -36.65
C VAL A 12 -41.72 0.34 -35.25
N CYS A 13 -42.05 -0.46 -34.22
CA CYS A 13 -41.60 -0.22 -32.85
C CYS A 13 -40.06 -0.18 -32.81
N GLU A 14 -39.48 1.02 -32.75
CA GLU A 14 -38.05 1.17 -32.40
C GLU A 14 -37.90 1.30 -30.89
N ASP A 15 -37.82 0.13 -30.27
CA ASP A 15 -36.83 -0.27 -29.25
C ASP A 15 -36.08 0.89 -28.56
N SER A 16 -36.52 1.21 -27.33
CA SER A 16 -35.74 1.99 -26.38
C SER A 16 -34.46 1.22 -26.04
N ARG A 17 -33.39 1.47 -26.78
CA ARG A 17 -32.05 0.99 -26.47
C ARG A 17 -31.59 1.73 -25.22
N GLU A 18 -31.70 1.09 -24.07
CA GLU A 18 -30.99 1.51 -22.88
C GLU A 18 -29.49 1.46 -23.19
N ASP A 19 -28.84 2.63 -23.21
CA ASP A 19 -27.39 2.76 -23.34
C ASP A 19 -26.72 1.99 -22.19
N GLN A 20 -26.36 0.74 -22.46
CA GLN A 20 -25.55 -0.08 -21.57
C GLN A 20 -24.15 0.51 -21.57
N LEU A 21 -23.87 1.33 -20.55
CA LEU A 21 -22.55 1.90 -20.28
C LEU A 21 -21.49 0.80 -20.24
N SER A 22 -20.40 0.99 -21.00
CA SER A 22 -19.24 0.12 -20.92
C SER A 22 -18.66 0.10 -19.49
N PRO A 23 -18.25 -1.08 -18.97
CA PRO A 23 -17.78 -1.22 -17.59
C PRO A 23 -16.62 -0.28 -17.18
N ASP A 24 -15.82 0.17 -18.16
CA ASP A 24 -14.59 0.96 -17.98
C ASP A 24 -14.67 2.38 -18.57
N GLY A 25 -15.85 2.99 -18.59
CA GLY A 25 -16.02 4.35 -19.12
C GLY A 25 -15.36 5.45 -18.25
N PRO A 26 -14.92 6.58 -18.86
CA PRO A 26 -14.35 7.74 -18.15
C PRO A 26 -15.32 8.38 -17.13
N GLU A 27 -16.63 8.12 -17.28
CA GLU A 27 -17.70 8.52 -16.38
C GLU A 27 -17.57 7.85 -15.00
N ARG A 28 -17.30 6.54 -14.93
CA ARG A 28 -17.11 5.84 -13.63
C ARG A 28 -15.87 6.33 -12.89
N LEU A 29 -14.80 6.66 -13.62
CA LEU A 29 -13.55 7.15 -13.06
C LEU A 29 -13.72 8.57 -12.46
N LYS A 30 -14.57 9.40 -13.08
CA LYS A 30 -15.02 10.70 -12.54
C LYS A 30 -15.98 10.54 -11.35
N GLN A 31 -16.91 9.59 -11.42
CA GLN A 31 -17.83 9.30 -10.32
C GLN A 31 -17.06 8.83 -9.07
N GLN A 32 -16.09 7.93 -9.25
CA GLN A 32 -15.18 7.48 -8.21
C GLN A 32 -14.31 8.61 -7.67
N GLN A 33 -13.92 9.56 -8.53
CA GLN A 33 -13.20 10.76 -8.11
C GLN A 33 -14.06 11.70 -7.25
N LEU A 34 -15.36 11.83 -7.53
CA LEU A 34 -16.30 12.58 -6.69
C LEU A 34 -16.48 11.92 -5.32
N VAL A 35 -16.66 10.59 -5.30
CA VAL A 35 -16.86 9.79 -4.08
C VAL A 35 -15.63 9.87 -3.16
N CYS A 36 -14.41 9.89 -3.71
CA CYS A 36 -13.20 10.06 -2.89
C CYS A 36 -13.05 11.47 -2.31
N GLY A 37 -13.57 12.49 -2.98
CA GLY A 37 -13.60 13.86 -2.46
C GLY A 37 -14.53 13.99 -1.26
N GLU A 38 -15.65 13.28 -1.25
CA GLU A 38 -16.63 13.28 -0.15
C GLU A 38 -16.21 12.41 1.05
N ALA A 39 -15.45 11.33 0.81
CA ALA A 39 -14.87 10.50 1.89
C ALA A 39 -13.74 11.21 2.68
N LEU A 40 -13.30 12.40 2.24
CA LEU A 40 -12.08 13.06 2.68
C LEU A 40 -12.30 14.03 3.86
N HIS A 41 -12.90 13.58 4.95
CA HIS A 41 -12.65 14.20 6.25
C HIS A 41 -11.46 13.48 6.90
N THR A 42 -10.25 13.94 6.59
CA THR A 42 -8.97 13.36 7.04
C THR A 42 -8.81 13.30 8.58
N ASP A 43 -9.71 13.92 9.35
CA ASP A 43 -9.67 13.92 10.83
C ASP A 43 -10.21 12.64 11.47
N GLU A 44 -10.98 11.79 10.76
CA GLU A 44 -11.51 10.53 11.32
C GLU A 44 -10.83 9.29 10.71
N MET A 45 -9.53 9.15 10.96
CA MET A 45 -8.80 7.92 10.66
C MET A 45 -9.08 6.84 11.70
N SER A 46 -9.65 5.71 11.28
CA SER A 46 -9.95 4.58 12.15
C SER A 46 -8.83 3.54 12.14
N PRO A 47 -8.24 3.16 13.29
CA PRO A 47 -7.30 2.05 13.33
C PRO A 47 -8.04 0.72 13.18
N PHE A 48 -7.42 -0.24 12.49
CA PHE A 48 -7.84 -1.63 12.48
C PHE A 48 -6.65 -2.56 12.71
N THR A 49 -6.91 -3.76 13.22
CA THR A 49 -5.92 -4.83 13.28
C THR A 49 -6.28 -5.86 12.23
N ALA A 50 -5.40 -6.06 11.25
CA ALA A 50 -5.62 -7.08 10.23
C ALA A 50 -5.57 -8.47 10.86
N GLU A 51 -6.42 -9.37 10.36
CA GLU A 51 -6.32 -10.79 10.67
C GLU A 51 -5.10 -11.38 9.98
N LEU A 52 -4.26 -12.08 10.74
CA LEU A 52 -3.07 -12.72 10.21
C LEU A 52 -3.42 -14.12 9.70
N LEU A 53 -3.15 -14.37 8.43
CA LEU A 53 -3.31 -15.67 7.79
C LEU A 53 -1.91 -16.21 7.51
N THR A 54 -1.56 -17.35 8.12
CA THR A 54 -0.29 -18.03 7.87
C THR A 54 -0.58 -19.35 7.19
N GLU A 55 -0.33 -19.41 5.90
CA GLU A 55 -0.51 -20.62 5.09
C GLU A 55 0.82 -20.97 4.44
N SER A 56 1.27 -22.22 4.58
CA SER A 56 2.47 -22.74 3.91
C SER A 56 3.77 -21.94 4.15
N GLY A 57 3.85 -21.16 5.25
CA GLY A 57 4.99 -20.31 5.58
C GLY A 57 4.90 -18.87 5.06
N GLU A 58 3.88 -18.55 4.28
CA GLU A 58 3.60 -17.19 3.84
C GLU A 58 2.63 -16.51 4.80
N THR A 59 2.92 -15.25 5.13
CA THR A 59 2.09 -14.43 6.01
C THR A 59 1.32 -13.43 5.17
N SER A 60 -0.01 -13.48 5.23
CA SER A 60 -0.89 -12.48 4.64
C SER A 60 -1.80 -11.87 5.70
N TYR A 61 -2.34 -10.71 5.36
CA TYR A 61 -3.18 -9.87 6.19
C TYR A 61 -4.55 -9.78 5.53
N ARG A 62 -5.62 -9.93 6.32
CA ARG A 62 -6.99 -9.77 5.88
C ARG A 62 -7.68 -8.66 6.65
N PHE A 63 -8.43 -7.83 5.95
CA PHE A 63 -9.28 -6.80 6.54
C PHE A 63 -10.64 -6.79 5.85
N ARG A 64 -11.72 -6.92 6.63
CA ARG A 64 -13.09 -6.73 6.15
C ARG A 64 -13.51 -5.32 6.50
N CYS A 65 -13.45 -4.44 5.52
CA CYS A 65 -13.83 -3.06 5.67
C CYS A 65 -15.37 -2.97 5.72
N PRO A 66 -15.95 -2.33 6.76
CA PRO A 66 -17.41 -2.28 6.93
C PRO A 66 -18.12 -1.25 6.03
N GLY A 67 -17.37 -0.41 5.30
CA GLY A 67 -17.96 0.67 4.51
C GLY A 67 -16.98 1.79 4.18
N PRO A 68 -17.47 2.91 3.61
CA PRO A 68 -16.62 4.05 3.27
C PRO A 68 -15.90 4.63 4.50
N GLY A 69 -14.63 5.04 4.32
CA GLY A 69 -13.85 5.65 5.39
C GLY A 69 -12.33 5.52 5.22
N VAL A 70 -11.57 6.06 6.18
CA VAL A 70 -10.10 5.99 6.19
C VAL A 70 -9.63 5.03 7.27
N PHE A 71 -8.96 3.96 6.88
CA PHE A 71 -8.60 2.86 7.77
C PHE A 71 -7.09 2.65 7.83
N ARG A 72 -6.50 2.69 9.04
CA ARG A 72 -5.08 2.43 9.26
C ARG A 72 -4.83 1.05 9.84
N CYS A 73 -4.00 0.25 9.19
CA CYS A 73 -3.55 -1.00 9.76
C CYS A 73 -2.56 -0.74 10.90
N ALA A 74 -2.84 -1.25 12.10
CA ALA A 74 -1.95 -1.17 13.24
C ALA A 74 -0.66 -2.00 13.07
N LEU A 75 -0.68 -3.03 12.22
CA LEU A 75 0.46 -3.94 12.03
C LEU A 75 1.46 -3.43 10.99
N THR A 76 0.96 -2.98 9.83
CA THR A 76 1.80 -2.57 8.70
C THR A 76 1.88 -1.06 8.51
N GLY A 77 1.04 -0.29 9.21
CA GLY A 77 0.95 1.15 9.04
C GLY A 77 0.27 1.60 7.75
N LEU A 78 -0.09 0.69 6.84
CA LEU A 78 -0.81 1.00 5.61
C LEU A 78 -2.13 1.72 5.92
N VAL A 79 -2.50 2.66 5.06
CA VAL A 79 -3.77 3.37 5.13
C VAL A 79 -4.55 3.12 3.86
N PHE A 80 -5.80 2.69 4.02
CA PHE A 80 -6.74 2.49 2.92
C PHE A 80 -7.85 3.54 3.02
N VAL A 81 -8.04 4.31 1.95
CA VAL A 81 -9.21 5.17 1.78
C VAL A 81 -10.23 4.39 0.97
N MET A 82 -11.28 3.96 1.66
CA MET A 82 -12.31 3.05 1.18
C MET A 82 -13.56 3.83 0.78
N THR A 83 -14.18 3.44 -0.33
CA THR A 83 -15.41 4.06 -0.84
C THR A 83 -16.66 3.20 -0.61
N GLN A 84 -16.48 1.95 -0.20
CA GLN A 84 -17.55 0.97 0.02
C GLN A 84 -17.06 -0.20 0.89
N GLU A 85 -17.98 -1.08 1.30
CA GLU A 85 -17.66 -2.34 1.97
C GLU A 85 -16.88 -3.25 1.02
N ALA A 86 -15.78 -3.84 1.50
CA ALA A 86 -14.98 -4.79 0.73
C ALA A 86 -14.03 -5.61 1.63
N GLU A 87 -13.57 -6.75 1.13
CA GLU A 87 -12.49 -7.52 1.75
C GLU A 87 -11.15 -7.18 1.08
N LEU A 88 -10.19 -6.73 1.89
CA LEU A 88 -8.80 -6.54 1.50
C LEU A 88 -7.95 -7.73 1.94
N ARG A 89 -7.10 -8.20 1.04
CA ARG A 89 -6.02 -9.16 1.33
C ARG A 89 -4.72 -8.61 0.83
N TYR A 90 -3.69 -8.67 1.66
CA TYR A 90 -2.36 -8.24 1.24
C TYR A 90 -1.26 -8.96 2.00
N ASN A 91 -0.07 -8.98 1.43
CA ASN A 91 1.13 -9.51 2.07
C ASN A 91 2.34 -8.67 1.65
N THR A 92 3.45 -8.86 2.38
CA THR A 92 4.74 -8.32 1.96
C THR A 92 5.40 -9.33 1.03
N VAL A 93 5.82 -8.87 -0.15
CA VAL A 93 6.55 -9.68 -1.13
C VAL A 93 7.98 -9.15 -1.28
N GLN A 94 8.87 -9.99 -1.81
CA GLN A 94 10.25 -9.59 -2.05
C GLN A 94 10.35 -8.71 -3.30
N TRP A 95 11.24 -7.73 -3.25
CA TRP A 95 11.62 -6.97 -4.44
C TRP A 95 12.41 -7.86 -5.40
N ASP A 96 12.15 -7.72 -6.70
CA ASP A 96 13.08 -8.16 -7.72
C ASP A 96 14.20 -7.13 -7.83
N GLU A 97 15.36 -7.46 -7.27
CA GLU A 97 16.53 -6.59 -7.28
C GLU A 97 17.07 -6.32 -8.69
N ASN A 98 16.92 -7.27 -9.62
CA ASN A 98 17.36 -7.06 -11.01
C ASN A 98 16.47 -6.03 -11.69
N LEU A 99 15.15 -6.13 -11.45
CA LEU A 99 14.18 -5.17 -11.96
C LEU A 99 14.47 -3.76 -11.41
N LEU A 100 14.68 -3.62 -10.10
CA LEU A 100 15.05 -2.33 -9.48
C LEU A 100 16.34 -1.75 -10.06
N GLN A 101 17.39 -2.56 -10.16
CA GLN A 101 18.68 -2.14 -10.71
C GLN A 101 18.53 -1.69 -12.17
N SER A 102 17.79 -2.44 -12.99
CA SER A 102 17.55 -2.08 -14.39
C SER A 102 16.80 -0.75 -14.55
N ALA A 103 15.94 -0.41 -13.60
CA ALA A 103 15.21 0.85 -13.55
C ALA A 103 16.00 2.01 -12.90
N GLY A 104 17.22 1.78 -12.42
CA GLY A 104 17.97 2.79 -11.67
C GLY A 104 17.26 3.20 -10.38
N ARG A 105 16.63 2.22 -9.70
CA ARG A 105 15.85 2.41 -8.49
C ARG A 105 16.43 1.59 -7.34
N MET A 106 16.09 2.02 -6.13
CA MET A 106 16.41 1.33 -4.88
C MET A 106 15.14 1.21 -4.05
N ALA A 107 14.91 0.06 -3.41
CA ALA A 107 13.78 -0.10 -2.50
C ALA A 107 13.89 0.92 -1.36
N ALA A 108 12.81 1.67 -1.13
CA ALA A 108 12.67 2.62 -0.02
C ALA A 108 11.72 2.08 1.08
N GLY A 109 11.39 0.79 1.02
CA GLY A 109 10.51 0.14 1.98
C GLY A 109 10.02 -1.23 1.50
N PRO A 110 9.03 -1.81 2.20
CA PRO A 110 8.39 -3.06 1.78
C PRO A 110 7.62 -2.91 0.46
N LEU A 111 7.53 -4.01 -0.29
CA LEU A 111 6.62 -4.17 -1.43
C LEU A 111 5.38 -4.92 -0.95
N PHE A 112 4.19 -4.38 -1.19
CA PHE A 112 2.93 -4.98 -0.76
C PHE A 112 2.13 -5.46 -1.97
N ASP A 113 1.88 -6.77 -2.10
CA ASP A 113 0.88 -7.28 -3.04
C ASP A 113 -0.49 -7.15 -2.38
N ILE A 114 -1.36 -6.31 -2.96
CA ILE A 114 -2.65 -5.93 -2.39
C ILE A 114 -3.76 -6.34 -3.36
N LYS A 115 -4.81 -6.95 -2.81
CA LYS A 115 -6.00 -7.40 -3.53
C LYS A 115 -7.25 -6.94 -2.78
N CYS A 116 -8.29 -6.62 -3.53
CA CYS A 116 -9.60 -6.24 -2.99
C CYS A 116 -10.66 -7.10 -3.67
N SER A 117 -11.70 -7.49 -2.93
CA SER A 117 -12.84 -8.24 -3.49
C SER A 117 -13.65 -7.40 -4.48
N GLU A 118 -13.66 -6.09 -4.31
CA GLU A 118 -14.42 -5.15 -5.12
C GLU A 118 -13.50 -4.18 -5.84
N ASP A 119 -13.60 -4.13 -7.17
CA ASP A 119 -12.83 -3.21 -7.99
C ASP A 119 -13.20 -1.76 -7.67
N GLY A 120 -12.17 -0.97 -7.38
CA GLY A 120 -12.35 0.45 -7.12
C GLY A 120 -12.89 0.80 -5.73
N ALA A 121 -13.00 -0.17 -4.82
CA ALA A 121 -13.36 0.10 -3.42
C ALA A 121 -12.24 0.82 -2.65
N VAL A 122 -10.97 0.62 -3.05
CA VAL A 122 -9.83 1.41 -2.57
C VAL A 122 -9.58 2.51 -3.58
N CYS A 123 -9.64 3.77 -3.15
CA CYS A 123 -9.36 4.87 -4.06
C CYS A 123 -8.08 5.65 -3.75
N GLN A 124 -7.61 5.61 -2.51
CA GLN A 124 -6.26 6.03 -2.16
C GLN A 124 -5.61 5.00 -1.25
N LEU A 125 -4.31 4.84 -1.43
CA LEU A 125 -3.44 4.05 -0.57
C LEU A 125 -2.40 5.01 0.01
N HIS A 126 -2.13 4.90 1.31
CA HIS A 126 -0.98 5.57 1.89
C HIS A 126 0.06 4.54 2.32
N LEU A 127 1.24 4.63 1.71
CA LEU A 127 2.39 3.78 1.98
C LEU A 127 3.27 4.46 3.04
N PRO A 128 3.61 3.79 4.15
CA PRO A 128 4.48 4.36 5.17
C PRO A 128 5.91 4.54 4.63
N HIS A 129 6.59 5.61 5.04
CA HIS A 129 8.02 5.82 4.82
C HIS A 129 8.73 6.28 6.09
N CYS A 130 10.06 6.25 6.05
CA CYS A 130 10.94 6.76 7.11
C CYS A 130 11.87 7.89 6.63
N ASP A 131 11.59 8.48 5.47
CA ASP A 131 12.36 9.61 4.92
C ASP A 131 12.30 10.87 5.79
N THR A 132 13.41 11.61 5.81
CA THR A 132 13.50 12.89 6.53
C THR A 132 12.90 14.02 5.71
N LYS A 133 12.56 15.14 6.36
CA LYS A 133 12.00 16.31 5.68
C LYS A 133 12.92 16.82 4.57
N GLU A 134 14.22 16.74 4.78
CA GLU A 134 15.25 17.16 3.81
C GLU A 134 15.28 16.24 2.59
N ALA A 135 15.15 14.92 2.78
CA ALA A 135 15.06 13.97 1.66
C ALA A 135 13.81 14.24 0.81
N LEU A 136 12.71 14.62 1.44
CA LEU A 136 11.45 14.96 0.76
C LEU A 136 11.50 16.30 0.00
N LEU A 137 12.49 17.16 0.23
CA LEU A 137 12.68 18.40 -0.56
C LEU A 137 13.28 18.13 -1.94
N VAL A 138 13.87 16.95 -2.14
CA VAL A 138 14.44 16.57 -3.43
C VAL A 138 13.31 16.02 -4.30
N ASP A 139 12.84 16.84 -5.22
CA ASP A 139 11.81 16.43 -6.18
C ASP A 139 12.17 15.10 -6.84
N GLY A 140 11.18 14.21 -6.97
CA GLY A 140 11.36 12.90 -7.62
C GLY A 140 12.38 11.97 -6.95
N LEU A 141 12.86 12.26 -5.73
CA LEU A 141 13.71 11.33 -5.00
C LEU A 141 12.93 10.09 -4.58
N LEU A 142 11.74 10.28 -4.01
CA LEU A 142 10.85 9.22 -3.57
C LEU A 142 9.70 9.08 -4.56
N SER A 143 9.43 7.85 -5.00
CA SER A 143 8.34 7.53 -5.92
C SER A 143 7.66 6.23 -5.54
N VAL A 144 6.49 5.99 -6.12
CA VAL A 144 5.78 4.73 -5.97
C VAL A 144 6.04 3.88 -7.20
N VAL A 145 6.31 2.60 -6.97
CA VAL A 145 6.33 1.59 -8.02
C VAL A 145 5.08 0.74 -7.89
N HIS A 146 4.54 0.41 -9.06
CA HIS A 146 3.40 -0.45 -9.25
C HIS A 146 3.79 -1.56 -10.24
N ILE A 147 3.76 -2.80 -9.78
CA ILE A 147 4.13 -4.00 -10.54
C ILE A 147 2.86 -4.82 -10.78
N SER A 148 2.48 -4.99 -12.05
CA SER A 148 1.36 -5.82 -12.48
C SER A 148 1.83 -6.81 -13.54
N ASP A 149 0.88 -7.54 -14.14
CA ASP A 149 1.15 -8.44 -15.25
C ASP A 149 1.70 -7.70 -16.49
N ASP A 150 1.44 -6.41 -16.62
CA ASP A 150 1.99 -5.52 -17.67
C ASP A 150 3.43 -5.07 -17.36
N GLY A 151 3.97 -5.42 -16.20
CA GLY A 151 5.31 -5.09 -15.75
C GLY A 151 5.36 -3.95 -14.74
N MET A 152 6.52 -3.30 -14.66
CA MET A 152 6.82 -2.25 -13.68
C MET A 152 6.47 -0.87 -14.24
N SER A 153 5.74 -0.10 -13.45
CA SER A 153 5.41 1.30 -13.73
C SER A 153 5.73 2.19 -12.53
N ILE A 154 6.08 3.45 -12.79
CA ILE A 154 6.31 4.45 -11.75
C ILE A 154 5.07 5.32 -11.66
N LEU A 155 4.51 5.43 -10.46
CA LEU A 155 3.39 6.30 -10.15
C LEU A 155 3.90 7.54 -9.40
N GLU A 156 3.40 8.70 -9.81
CA GLU A 156 3.65 9.95 -9.10
C GLU A 156 2.80 10.01 -7.83
N PRO A 157 3.42 10.29 -6.65
CA PRO A 157 2.67 10.57 -5.43
C PRO A 157 1.70 11.73 -5.59
N LEU A 158 0.49 11.61 -5.03
CA LEU A 158 -0.42 12.74 -4.87
C LEU A 158 0.11 13.73 -3.83
N LYS A 159 0.66 13.19 -2.74
CA LYS A 159 1.16 13.94 -1.60
C LYS A 159 2.14 13.07 -0.82
N ILE A 160 3.21 13.67 -0.30
CA ILE A 160 4.08 13.03 0.68
C ILE A 160 3.92 13.80 2.00
N THR A 161 3.66 13.06 3.08
CA THR A 161 3.50 13.60 4.43
C THR A 161 4.76 13.33 5.25
N ASP A 162 4.75 13.62 6.55
CA ASP A 162 5.87 13.28 7.43
C ASP A 162 6.04 11.75 7.61
N THR A 163 5.03 10.94 7.28
CA THR A 163 5.03 9.49 7.58
C THR A 163 4.53 8.59 6.45
N HIS A 164 3.78 9.13 5.48
CA HIS A 164 3.21 8.36 4.38
C HIS A 164 3.29 9.09 3.03
N VAL A 165 3.46 8.29 1.98
CA VAL A 165 3.25 8.65 0.58
C VAL A 165 1.82 8.29 0.21
N VAL A 166 1.04 9.27 -0.22
CA VAL A 166 -0.35 9.13 -0.67
C VAL A 166 -0.36 8.98 -2.18
N LEU A 167 -1.04 7.95 -2.68
CA LEU A 167 -1.21 7.69 -4.11
C LEU A 167 -2.68 7.42 -4.43
N LYS A 168 -3.11 7.82 -5.63
CA LYS A 168 -4.34 7.30 -6.21
C LYS A 168 -4.05 5.90 -6.71
N VAL A 169 -4.90 4.94 -6.37
CA VAL A 169 -4.74 3.57 -6.85
C VAL A 169 -5.43 3.45 -8.20
N PRO A 170 -4.71 3.18 -9.31
CA PRO A 170 -5.34 2.89 -10.59
C PRO A 170 -5.94 1.48 -10.57
N HIS A 171 -5.16 0.51 -10.12
CA HIS A 171 -5.53 -0.87 -9.83
C HIS A 171 -4.63 -1.39 -8.70
N LEU A 172 -5.12 -2.38 -7.97
CA LEU A 172 -4.39 -2.97 -6.85
C LEU A 172 -3.54 -4.14 -7.34
N SER A 173 -2.27 -4.11 -6.97
CA SER A 173 -1.30 -5.17 -7.16
C SER A 173 -0.10 -4.92 -6.22
N ALA A 174 1.09 -5.42 -6.57
CA ALA A 174 2.34 -5.10 -5.89
C ALA A 174 2.70 -3.61 -5.99
N LEU A 175 2.59 -2.91 -4.85
CA LEU A 175 2.86 -1.48 -4.68
C LEU A 175 3.93 -1.26 -3.62
N GLY A 176 4.92 -0.43 -3.92
CA GLY A 176 6.04 -0.18 -3.00
C GLY A 176 6.72 1.15 -3.27
N LEU A 177 7.50 1.62 -2.28
CA LEU A 177 8.27 2.85 -2.41
C LEU A 177 9.66 2.58 -2.93
N VAL A 178 10.15 3.47 -3.79
CA VAL A 178 11.52 3.44 -4.30
C VAL A 178 12.17 4.82 -4.26
N TRP A 179 13.49 4.81 -4.11
CA TRP A 179 14.32 5.98 -4.37
C TRP A 179 14.90 5.94 -5.77
N ASP A 180 15.03 7.11 -6.38
CA ASP A 180 15.90 7.30 -7.55
C ASP A 180 17.36 7.17 -7.11
N PHE A 181 18.06 6.17 -7.66
CA PHE A 181 19.44 5.87 -7.28
C PHE A 181 20.36 7.07 -7.49
N VAL A 182 20.32 7.69 -8.67
CA VAL A 182 21.24 8.80 -8.99
C VAL A 182 20.98 9.98 -8.07
N ARG A 183 19.72 10.39 -7.91
CA ARG A 183 19.33 11.48 -7.00
C ARG A 183 19.71 11.15 -5.56
N ARG A 184 19.52 9.91 -5.12
CA ARG A 184 19.89 9.48 -3.78
C ARG A 184 21.39 9.62 -3.57
N PHE A 185 22.21 9.13 -4.50
CA PHE A 185 23.67 9.19 -4.39
C PHE A 185 24.23 10.62 -4.42
N VAL A 186 23.70 11.53 -5.26
CA VAL A 186 24.17 12.94 -5.24
C VAL A 186 23.77 13.67 -3.95
N ASN A 187 22.62 13.31 -3.36
CA ASN A 187 22.11 13.91 -2.12
C ASN A 187 22.61 13.20 -0.84
N LEU A 188 23.24 12.02 -0.96
CA LEU A 188 23.83 11.27 0.16
C LEU A 188 25.02 11.99 0.83
N SER A 189 25.41 13.14 0.32
CA SER A 189 26.29 14.10 0.99
C SER A 189 25.74 14.56 2.36
N LEU A 190 24.48 14.23 2.68
CA LEU A 190 23.84 14.46 3.97
C LEU A 190 23.98 13.21 4.87
N PRO A 191 24.63 13.31 6.05
CA PRO A 191 24.75 12.19 6.96
C PRO A 191 23.37 11.78 7.50
N ILE A 192 23.08 10.47 7.47
CA ILE A 192 21.88 9.89 8.08
C ILE A 192 22.27 9.39 9.47
N GLU A 193 21.68 10.00 10.51
CA GLU A 193 21.80 9.52 11.89
C GLU A 193 20.56 8.70 12.23
N ALA A 194 20.70 7.38 12.32
CA ALA A 194 19.62 6.48 12.68
C ALA A 194 20.02 5.61 13.87
N GLN A 195 19.10 5.41 14.81
CA GLN A 195 19.30 4.52 15.95
C GLN A 195 18.61 3.17 15.69
N VAL A 196 19.39 2.09 15.69
CA VAL A 196 18.86 0.73 15.58
C VAL A 196 18.68 0.15 16.98
N LEU A 197 17.43 -0.11 17.37
CA LEU A 197 17.09 -0.81 18.62
C LEU A 197 16.85 -2.30 18.33
N LEU A 198 17.80 -3.13 18.75
CA LEU A 198 17.67 -4.59 18.68
C LEU A 198 16.90 -5.09 19.90
N PHE A 199 15.69 -5.61 19.67
CA PHE A 199 14.91 -6.27 20.73
C PHE A 199 15.21 -7.77 20.71
N LEU A 200 15.96 -8.24 21.71
CA LEU A 200 16.15 -9.67 21.94
C LEU A 200 14.93 -10.23 22.67
N ARG A 201 14.23 -11.20 22.09
CA ARG A 201 13.18 -11.92 22.80
C ARG A 201 13.83 -12.87 23.81
N SER A 202 13.75 -12.55 25.09
CA SER A 202 14.33 -13.39 26.14
C SER A 202 13.61 -14.73 26.21
N SER A 203 14.32 -15.83 25.94
CA SER A 203 13.85 -17.20 26.16
C SER A 203 14.00 -17.56 27.64
N TYR A 204 13.20 -16.93 28.51
CA TYR A 204 13.09 -17.40 29.89
C TYR A 204 12.23 -18.68 29.93
N THR A 205 12.88 -19.84 29.84
CA THR A 205 12.34 -21.08 30.38
C THR A 205 12.35 -20.98 31.90
N ALA A 206 11.15 -20.95 32.49
CA ALA A 206 10.98 -21.01 33.92
C ALA A 206 11.53 -22.33 34.47
N GLY A 207 12.69 -22.24 35.12
CA GLY A 207 13.30 -23.35 35.84
C GLY A 207 14.08 -22.78 37.02
N GLN A 208 13.41 -22.62 38.16
CA GLN A 208 14.04 -22.30 39.43
C GLN A 208 15.20 -23.28 39.68
N ARG A 209 16.44 -22.78 39.64
CA ARG A 209 17.58 -23.46 40.25
C ARG A 209 18.23 -22.50 41.23
N ALA A 210 18.03 -22.83 42.50
CA ALA A 210 18.56 -22.11 43.65
C ALA A 210 20.06 -21.81 43.46
N ILE A 211 20.41 -20.51 43.54
CA ILE A 211 21.80 -20.08 43.67
C ILE A 211 22.25 -20.42 45.08
N ARG A 212 22.89 -21.58 45.26
CA ARG A 212 23.71 -21.86 46.44
C ARG A 212 24.90 -20.89 46.42
N ARG A 213 24.86 -19.85 47.26
CA ARG A 213 26.04 -19.04 47.58
C ARG A 213 27.11 -19.94 48.19
N ARG A 214 28.15 -20.31 47.44
CA ARG A 214 29.39 -20.80 48.02
C ARG A 214 30.20 -19.59 48.49
N ARG A 215 30.46 -19.50 49.80
CA ARG A 215 31.47 -18.59 50.34
C ARG A 215 32.83 -19.08 49.86
N ALA A 216 33.61 -18.20 49.23
CA ALA A 216 35.04 -18.40 49.10
C ALA A 216 35.69 -18.06 50.45
N HIS A 217 36.44 -19.00 51.02
CA HIS A 217 37.33 -18.74 52.15
C HIS A 217 38.63 -18.09 51.63
N PRO A 218 39.22 -17.13 52.35
CA PRO A 218 40.47 -16.51 51.95
C PRO A 218 41.63 -17.50 52.12
N HIS A 219 42.43 -17.64 51.06
CA HIS A 219 43.71 -18.34 51.07
C HIS A 219 44.69 -17.63 52.03
N PRO A 220 45.41 -18.35 52.91
CA PRO A 220 46.58 -17.82 53.56
C PRO A 220 47.82 -17.94 52.66
N PHE A 221 48.70 -16.95 52.81
CA PHE A 221 50.00 -16.76 52.19
C PHE A 221 51.08 -17.79 52.61
N LEU A 222 52.16 -17.83 51.81
CA LEU A 222 53.54 -18.35 52.05
C LEU A 222 53.73 -19.87 51.94
N LEU A 223 54.79 -20.42 51.31
CA LEU A 223 56.08 -19.90 50.84
C LEU A 223 56.30 -20.09 49.34
#